data_AF-A0A1J3GI19-F1
#
_entry.id   AF-A0A1J3GI19-F1
#
_cell.length_a   1.000
_cell.length_b   1.000
_cell.length_c   1.000
_cell.angle_alpha   90.00
_cell.angle_beta   90.00
_cell.angle_gamma   90.00
#
_symmetry.space_group_name_H-M   'P 1'
#
loop_
_entity.id
_entity.type
_entity.pdbx_description
1 polymer ?
#
loop_
_entity_poly.entity_id
_entity_poly.type
_entity_poly.pdbx_seq_one_letter_code
_entity_poly.pdbx_strand_id
1 'polypeptide(L)'
;AASAFAQRNKLPVRLEEQMVAHLSLRYRTDSEGLQQQEIIESLPKAIRSSISHYLFYEVVDKVYLFHGISNDLLFQLVSEMKAEYFPPKEDVILRNEAPTDFYI
;
A
#
# COMPACT_ATOMS: atom_id res chain seq x y z
N ALA A 1 -4.75 21.04 9.04
CA ALA A 1 -5.43 21.06 7.72
C ALA A 1 -6.62 20.10 7.67
N ALA A 2 -6.42 18.81 7.95
CA ALA A 2 -7.49 17.79 7.94
C ALA A 2 -8.68 18.12 8.87
N SER A 3 -8.42 18.43 10.15
CA SER A 3 -9.49 18.82 11.09
C SER A 3 -10.23 20.09 10.68
N ALA A 4 -9.52 21.11 10.16
CA ALA A 4 -10.16 22.33 9.66
C ALA A 4 -11.08 22.03 8.45
N PHE A 5 -10.68 21.11 7.58
CA PHE A 5 -11.51 20.63 6.48
C PHE A 5 -12.74 19.86 7.00
N ALA A 6 -12.57 18.96 7.96
CA ALA A 6 -13.67 18.20 8.56
C ALA A 6 -14.70 19.12 9.23
N GLN A 7 -14.24 20.08 10.04
CA GLN A 7 -15.09 21.06 10.70
C GLN A 7 -15.84 21.95 9.71
N ARG A 8 -15.15 22.47 8.68
CA ARG A 8 -15.77 23.31 7.64
C ARG A 8 -16.90 22.58 6.91
N ASN A 9 -16.72 21.28 6.67
CA ASN A 9 -17.69 20.44 5.96
C ASN A 9 -18.66 19.70 6.90
N LYS A 10 -18.59 19.92 8.21
CA LYS A 10 -19.42 19.25 9.23
C LYS A 10 -19.39 17.72 9.11
N LEU A 11 -18.20 17.17 8.85
CA LEU A 11 -18.02 15.72 8.78
C LEU A 11 -18.27 15.07 10.15
N PRO A 12 -18.77 13.82 10.18
CA PRO A 12 -18.88 13.07 11.43
C PRO A 12 -17.52 12.91 12.12
N VAL A 13 -17.51 12.94 13.46
CA VAL A 13 -16.28 12.81 14.26
C VAL A 13 -15.47 11.58 13.89
N ARG A 14 -16.14 10.43 13.68
CA ARG A 14 -15.47 9.19 13.27
C ARG A 14 -14.72 9.33 11.94
N LEU A 15 -15.28 10.07 10.98
CA LEU A 15 -14.64 10.30 9.68
C LEU A 15 -13.46 11.26 9.81
N GLU A 16 -13.57 12.29 10.66
CA GLU A 16 -12.44 13.16 10.99
C GLU A 16 -11.29 12.37 11.62
N GLU A 17 -11.58 11.50 12.59
CA GLU A 17 -10.59 10.65 13.25
C GLU A 17 -9.87 9.73 12.25
N GLN A 18 -10.62 9.09 11.33
CA GLN A 18 -10.04 8.26 10.27
C GLN A 18 -9.11 9.08 9.35
N MET A 19 -9.55 10.25 8.90
CA MET A 19 -8.73 11.13 8.06
C MET A 19 -7.44 11.55 8.76
N VAL A 20 -7.52 11.95 10.03
CA VAL A 20 -6.36 12.39 10.82
C VAL A 20 -5.40 11.23 11.06
N ALA A 21 -5.91 10.04 11.39
CA ALA A 21 -5.09 8.85 11.61
C ALA A 21 -4.33 8.44 10.35
N HIS A 22 -5.01 8.40 9.20
CA HIS A 22 -4.39 8.06 7.92
C HIS A 22 -3.28 9.05 7.53
N LEU A 23 -3.56 10.36 7.61
CA LEU A 23 -2.56 11.39 7.28
C LEU A 23 -1.37 11.40 8.25
N SER A 24 -1.63 11.11 9.53
CA SER A 24 -0.58 11.01 10.54
C SER A 24 0.33 9.80 10.29
N LEU A 25 -0.26 8.66 9.89
CA LEU A 25 0.52 7.48 9.48
C LEU A 25 1.37 7.79 8.26
N ARG A 26 0.77 8.38 7.21
CA ARG A 26 1.49 8.75 5.98
C ARG A 26 2.67 9.67 6.26
N TYR A 27 2.47 10.70 7.08
CA TYR A 27 3.57 11.59 7.46
C TYR A 27 4.70 10.83 8.17
N ARG A 28 4.36 9.89 9.06
CA ARG A 28 5.36 9.05 9.74
C ARG A 28 6.09 8.15 8.77
N THR A 29 5.38 7.43 7.90
CA THR A 29 6.00 6.52 6.91
C THR A 29 6.87 7.30 5.92
N ASP A 30 6.47 8.50 5.51
CA ASP A 30 7.28 9.39 4.67
C ASP A 30 8.54 9.87 5.42
N SER A 31 8.38 10.31 6.67
CA SER A 31 9.49 10.83 7.50
C SER A 31 10.53 9.77 7.87
N GLU A 32 10.09 8.52 8.06
CA GLU A 32 10.94 7.36 8.35
C GLU A 32 11.51 6.74 7.05
N GLY A 33 11.15 7.27 5.88
CA GLY A 33 11.59 6.78 4.57
C GLY A 33 10.97 5.43 4.16
N LEU A 34 9.94 4.98 4.87
CA LEU A 34 9.25 3.70 4.63
C LEU A 34 8.35 3.71 3.40
N GLN A 35 7.91 4.89 2.94
CA GLN A 35 6.98 5.04 1.82
C GLN A 35 7.45 6.09 0.80
N GLN A 36 8.69 5.96 0.31
CA GLN A 36 9.25 6.83 -0.74
C GLN A 36 8.79 6.45 -2.16
N GLN A 37 7.49 6.30 -2.34
CA GLN A 37 6.93 5.75 -3.57
C GLN A 37 7.23 6.61 -4.80
N GLU A 38 7.22 7.95 -4.68
CA GLU A 38 7.57 8.86 -5.79
C GLU A 38 9.01 8.67 -6.27
N ILE A 39 9.95 8.44 -5.34
CA ILE A 39 11.35 8.20 -5.69
C ILE A 39 11.47 6.86 -6.41
N ILE A 40 10.88 5.81 -5.86
CA ILE A 40 10.91 4.46 -6.47
C ILE A 40 10.26 4.51 -7.85
N GLU A 41 9.10 5.17 -7.99
CA GLU A 41 8.38 5.27 -9.26
C GLU A 41 9.17 6.05 -10.33
N SER A 42 10.04 6.99 -9.93
CA SER A 42 10.94 7.71 -10.85
C SER A 42 12.09 6.84 -11.42
N LEU A 43 12.38 5.68 -10.82
CA LEU A 43 13.46 4.81 -11.25
C LEU A 43 13.07 4.01 -12.51
N PRO A 44 14.05 3.62 -13.35
CA PRO A 44 13.82 2.70 -14.47
C PRO A 44 13.17 1.38 -14.03
N LYS A 45 12.31 0.80 -14.89
CA LYS A 45 11.57 -0.44 -14.61
C LYS A 45 12.45 -1.57 -14.08
N ALA A 46 13.64 -1.76 -14.64
CA ALA A 46 14.57 -2.80 -14.22
C ALA A 46 15.02 -2.61 -12.75
N ILE A 47 15.33 -1.38 -12.33
CA ILE A 47 15.74 -1.08 -10.96
C ILE A 47 14.56 -1.29 -10.01
N ARG A 48 13.37 -0.78 -10.35
CA ARG A 48 12.15 -0.99 -9.54
C ARG A 48 11.84 -2.47 -9.34
N SER A 49 11.89 -3.25 -10.42
CA SER A 49 11.64 -4.69 -10.38
C SER A 49 12.65 -5.42 -9.48
N SER A 50 13.93 -5.04 -9.51
CA SER A 50 14.94 -5.61 -8.62
C SER A 50 14.70 -5.24 -7.16
N ILE A 51 14.26 -4.01 -6.88
CA ILE A 51 13.89 -3.57 -5.53
C ILE A 51 12.68 -4.39 -5.04
N SER A 52 11.59 -4.46 -5.81
CA SER A 52 10.41 -5.23 -5.43
C SER A 52 10.74 -6.71 -5.24
N HIS A 53 11.61 -7.27 -6.08
CA HIS A 53 12.10 -8.64 -5.90
C HIS A 53 12.84 -8.84 -4.59
N TYR A 54 13.77 -7.94 -4.25
CA TYR A 54 14.49 -8.01 -3.00
C TYR A 54 13.55 -7.89 -1.77
N LEU A 55 12.55 -7.01 -1.86
CA LEU A 55 11.65 -6.73 -0.73
C LEU A 55 10.55 -7.78 -0.54
N PHE A 56 9.99 -8.32 -1.62
CA PHE A 56 8.72 -9.05 -1.54
C PHE A 56 8.80 -10.51 -1.99
N TYR A 57 9.89 -10.96 -2.63
CA TYR A 57 9.97 -12.31 -3.17
C TYR A 57 9.67 -13.38 -2.11
N GLU A 58 10.31 -13.30 -0.94
CA GLU A 58 10.13 -14.29 0.13
C GLU A 58 8.69 -14.31 0.67
N VAL A 59 8.01 -13.16 0.68
CA VAL A 59 6.61 -13.07 1.13
C VAL A 59 5.69 -13.73 0.11
N VAL A 60 5.84 -13.38 -1.18
CA VAL A 60 4.98 -13.88 -2.26
C VAL A 60 5.18 -15.36 -2.51
N ASP A 61 6.42 -15.87 -2.45
CA ASP A 61 6.75 -17.29 -2.64
C ASP A 61 6.05 -18.22 -1.63
N LYS A 62 5.77 -17.70 -0.42
CA LYS A 62 5.09 -18.45 0.65
C LYS A 62 3.56 -18.36 0.58
N VAL A 63 2.99 -17.55 -0.31
CA VAL A 63 1.54 -17.40 -0.43
C VAL A 63 0.93 -18.66 -1.02
N TYR A 64 -0.09 -19.19 -0.33
CA TYR A 64 -0.63 -20.50 -0.68
C TYR A 64 -1.19 -20.58 -2.10
N LEU A 65 -1.71 -19.45 -2.62
CA LEU A 65 -2.30 -19.33 -3.96
C LEU A 65 -1.26 -19.46 -5.09
N PHE A 66 0.02 -19.24 -4.79
CA PHE A 66 1.10 -19.21 -5.78
C PHE A 66 1.95 -20.49 -5.78
N HIS A 67 1.58 -21.52 -5.02
CA HIS A 67 2.29 -22.79 -5.09
C HIS A 67 2.22 -23.43 -6.48
N GLY A 68 3.37 -23.83 -7.02
CA GLY A 68 3.48 -24.54 -8.28
C GLY A 68 3.43 -23.66 -9.53
N ILE A 69 3.39 -22.33 -9.39
CA ILE A 69 3.57 -21.43 -10.53
C ILE A 69 5.03 -21.43 -11.00
N SER A 70 5.28 -20.99 -12.23
CA SER A 70 6.65 -20.83 -12.73
C SER A 70 7.36 -19.66 -12.03
N ASN A 71 8.70 -19.77 -11.93
CA ASN A 71 9.53 -18.67 -11.41
C ASN A 71 9.35 -17.38 -12.22
N ASP A 72 9.10 -17.48 -13.52
CA ASP A 72 8.85 -16.30 -14.38
C ASP A 72 7.55 -15.58 -13.99
N LEU A 73 6.49 -16.34 -13.70
CA LEU A 73 5.22 -15.76 -13.26
C LEU A 73 5.34 -15.18 -11.85
N LEU A 74 6.04 -15.87 -10.95
CA LEU A 74 6.34 -15.35 -9.62
C LEU A 74 7.12 -14.02 -9.69
N PHE A 75 8.13 -13.95 -10.57
CA PHE A 75 8.90 -12.72 -10.78
C PHE A 75 8.02 -11.58 -11.31
N GLN A 76 7.11 -11.86 -12.24
CA GLN A 76 6.15 -10.88 -12.74
C GLN A 76 5.22 -10.35 -11.63
N LEU A 77 4.67 -11.25 -10.81
CA LEU A 77 3.81 -10.86 -9.67
C LEU A 77 4.57 -9.97 -8.69
N VAL A 78 5.76 -10.42 -8.29
CA VAL A 78 6.62 -9.68 -7.34
C VAL A 78 7.01 -8.30 -7.90
N SER A 79 7.19 -8.16 -9.22
CA SER A 79 7.55 -6.88 -9.84
C SER A 79 6.46 -5.80 -9.78
N GLU A 80 5.20 -6.21 -9.62
CA GLU A 80 4.05 -5.30 -9.51
C GLU A 80 3.66 -5.01 -8.05
N MET A 81 4.30 -5.67 -7.08
CA MET A 81 4.03 -5.48 -5.65
C MET A 81 4.37 -4.07 -5.17
N LYS A 82 3.51 -3.55 -4.28
CA LYS A 82 3.69 -2.28 -3.58
C LYS A 82 3.38 -2.46 -2.11
N ALA A 83 4.17 -1.80 -1.26
CA ALA A 83 3.88 -1.76 0.17
C ALA A 83 2.87 -0.66 0.47
N GLU A 84 1.79 -1.00 1.16
CA GLU A 84 0.80 -0.05 1.67
C GLU A 84 0.67 -0.19 3.19
N TYR A 85 0.52 0.95 3.86
CA TYR A 85 0.42 1.04 5.32
C TYR A 85 -0.94 1.60 5.71
N PHE A 86 -1.63 0.91 6.60
CA PHE A 86 -2.95 1.29 7.07
C PHE A 86 -2.96 1.49 8.59
N PRO A 87 -3.63 2.53 9.10
CA PRO A 87 -3.83 2.68 10.53
C PRO A 87 -4.85 1.63 11.03
N PRO A 88 -4.84 1.33 12.35
CA PRO A 88 -5.79 0.40 12.92
C PRO A 88 -7.24 0.80 12.65
N LYS A 89 -8.10 -0.17 12.33
CA LYS A 89 -9.54 -0.02 12.07
C LYS A 89 -9.89 0.81 10.82
N GLU A 90 -8.96 0.94 9.88
CA GLU A 90 -9.27 1.43 8.53
C GLU A 90 -9.92 0.32 7.70
N ASP A 91 -10.94 0.68 6.93
CA ASP A 91 -11.58 -0.22 5.98
C ASP A 91 -10.70 -0.27 4.71
N VAL A 92 -10.03 -1.40 4.46
CA VAL A 92 -9.12 -1.58 3.30
C VAL A 92 -9.89 -1.94 2.02
N ILE A 93 -10.95 -2.73 2.15
CA ILE A 93 -11.80 -3.16 1.01
C ILE A 93 -13.25 -2.83 1.35
N LEU A 94 -13.94 -2.11 0.47
CA LEU A 94 -15.35 -1.80 0.65
C LEU A 94 -16.24 -2.93 0.15
N ARG A 95 -17.37 -3.15 0.84
CA ARG A 95 -18.34 -4.16 0.43
C ARG A 95 -18.96 -3.79 -0.93
N ASN A 96 -18.91 -4.73 -1.87
CA ASN A 96 -19.40 -4.59 -3.25
C ASN A 96 -18.61 -3.59 -4.12
N GLU A 97 -17.38 -3.27 -3.74
CA GLU A 97 -16.44 -2.58 -4.63
C GLU A 97 -16.03 -3.50 -5.78
N ALA A 98 -15.78 -2.93 -6.96
CA ALA A 98 -15.23 -3.69 -8.07
C ALA A 98 -13.80 -4.13 -7.70
N PRO A 99 -13.44 -5.41 -7.84
CA PRO A 99 -12.10 -5.87 -7.46
C PRO A 99 -11.06 -5.30 -8.43
N THR A 100 -10.26 -4.35 -7.94
CA THR A 100 -9.17 -3.72 -8.68
C THR A 100 -7.81 -4.27 -8.28
N ASP A 101 -7.66 -4.61 -7.00
CA ASP A 101 -6.39 -4.91 -6.38
C ASP A 101 -6.42 -6.24 -5.63
N PHE A 102 -5.24 -6.84 -5.48
CA PHE A 102 -5.03 -8.08 -4.74
C PHE A 102 -4.07 -7.81 -3.59
N TYR A 103 -4.49 -8.16 -2.37
CA TYR A 103 -3.72 -7.95 -1.14
C TYR A 103 -3.15 -9.27 -0.63
N ILE A 104 -1.89 -9.22 -0.18
CA ILE A 104 -1.16 -10.33 0.44
C ILE A 104 -0.95 -10.02 1.92
#